data_AF-A0A8H7E267-F1
#
_entry.id   AF-A0A8H7E267-F1
#
_cell.length_a   1.000
_cell.length_b   1.000
_cell.length_c   1.000
_cell.angle_alpha   90.00
_cell.angle_beta   90.00
_cell.angle_gamma   90.00
#
_symmetry.space_group_name_H-M   'P 1'
#
loop_
_entity.id
_entity.type
_entity.pdbx_description
1 polymer ?
#
loop_
_entity_poly.entity_id
_entity_poly.type
_entity_poly.pdbx_seq_one_letter_code
_entity_poly.pdbx_strand_id
1 'polypeptide(L)' 'MCSSAGGVRTDIGEPIAEWVMKNRASLGLKYVIWGQKIWNPSQDSVKPWSQWRGMEDRGSITANHWDHVHVSFNG' A
#
# COMPACT_ATOMS: atom_id res chain seq x y z
N MET A 1 10.39 -2.48 -10.81
CA MET A 1 9.93 -1.21 -10.24
C MET A 1 9.02 -0.56 -11.28
N CYS A 2 7.73 -0.44 -11.00
CA CYS A 2 6.80 0.26 -11.90
C CYS A 2 6.70 1.72 -11.43
N SER A 3 7.66 2.54 -11.81
CA SER A 3 7.63 3.98 -11.64
C SER A 3 8.61 4.59 -12.64
N SER A 4 8.08 5.28 -13.65
CA SER A 4 8.85 6.22 -14.44
C SER A 4 9.06 7.47 -13.58
N ALA A 5 10.26 7.60 -13.01
CA ALA A 5 10.72 8.71 -12.16
C ALA A 5 9.88 8.93 -10.87
N GLY A 6 10.49 8.66 -9.71
CA GLY A 6 9.90 8.96 -8.40
C GLY A 6 9.40 10.41 -8.34
N GLY A 7 8.13 10.60 -7.98
CA GLY A 7 7.47 11.91 -7.98
C GLY A 7 6.23 12.03 -8.87
N VAL A 8 5.88 11.05 -9.69
CA VAL A 8 4.59 11.04 -10.42
C VAL A 8 3.61 10.10 -9.73
N ARG A 9 2.40 10.59 -9.44
CA ARG A 9 1.29 9.73 -8.99
C ARG A 9 1.01 8.67 -10.06
N THR A 10 1.04 7.41 -9.68
CA THR A 10 0.69 6.31 -10.58
C THR A 10 -0.52 5.55 -10.06
N ASP A 11 -1.55 5.40 -10.87
CA ASP A 11 -2.76 4.65 -10.47
C ASP A 11 -2.56 3.11 -10.54
N ILE A 12 -1.39 2.65 -11.01
CA ILE A 12 -1.04 1.22 -11.11
C ILE A 12 -0.72 0.56 -9.76
N GLY A 13 -0.56 1.33 -8.69
CA GLY A 13 -0.20 0.77 -7.38
C GLY A 13 -1.37 0.09 -6.66
N GLU A 14 -2.63 0.50 -6.93
CA GLU A 14 -3.83 -0.11 -6.35
C GLU A 14 -3.90 -1.62 -6.55
N PRO A 15 -3.86 -2.15 -7.80
CA PRO A 15 -3.98 -3.59 -8.02
C PRO A 15 -2.82 -4.38 -7.37
N ILE A 16 -1.61 -3.80 -7.31
CA ILE A 16 -0.45 -4.43 -6.67
C ILE A 16 -0.66 -4.50 -5.15
N ALA A 17 -1.06 -3.38 -4.53
CA ALA A 17 -1.31 -3.31 -3.09
C ALA A 17 -2.44 -4.26 -2.66
N GLU A 18 -3.51 -4.34 -3.45
CA GLU A 18 -4.60 -5.29 -3.19
C GLU A 18 -4.17 -6.75 -3.35
N TRP A 19 -3.35 -7.06 -4.35
CA TRP A 19 -2.82 -8.42 -4.53
C TRP A 19 -1.97 -8.83 -3.33
N VAL A 20 -1.09 -7.94 -2.84
CA VAL A 20 -0.29 -8.17 -1.63
C VAL A 20 -1.18 -8.44 -0.41
N MET A 21 -2.23 -7.63 -0.19
CA MET A 21 -3.22 -7.87 0.85
C MET A 21 -3.90 -9.25 0.70
N LYS A 22 -4.36 -9.60 -0.50
CA LYS A 22 -5.05 -10.89 -0.76
C LYS A 22 -4.13 -12.08 -0.46
N ASN A 23 -2.83 -11.95 -0.73
CA ASN A 23 -1.81 -13.00 -0.54
C ASN A 23 -1.07 -12.94 0.81
N ARG A 24 -1.50 -12.06 1.73
CA ARG A 24 -0.89 -11.81 3.05
C ARG A 24 -0.39 -13.03 3.82
N ALA A 25 -1.13 -14.15 3.80
CA ALA A 25 -0.79 -15.34 4.56
C ALA A 25 0.44 -16.04 3.98
N SER A 26 0.48 -16.21 2.66
CA SER A 26 1.64 -16.80 1.97
C SER A 26 2.86 -15.90 2.02
N LEU A 27 2.65 -14.59 2.07
CA LEU A 27 3.73 -13.60 2.10
C LEU A 27 4.29 -13.36 3.51
N GLY A 28 3.62 -13.83 4.58
CA GLY A 28 3.94 -13.40 5.93
C GLY A 28 3.81 -11.88 6.10
N LEU A 29 2.80 -11.26 5.47
CA LEU A 29 2.65 -9.81 5.40
C LEU A 29 2.42 -9.18 6.79
N LYS A 30 3.18 -8.13 7.10
CA LYS A 30 2.97 -7.27 8.28
C LYS A 30 2.05 -6.10 7.97
N TYR A 31 2.31 -5.34 6.90
CA TYR A 31 1.42 -4.28 6.42
C TYR A 31 1.77 -3.86 4.99
N VAL A 32 0.83 -3.18 4.34
CA VAL A 32 1.02 -2.54 3.02
C VAL A 32 0.48 -1.12 3.05
N ILE A 33 1.17 -0.20 2.41
CA ILE A 33 0.80 1.21 2.26
C ILE A 33 0.81 1.58 0.77
N TRP A 34 -0.27 2.20 0.31
CA TRP A 34 -0.36 2.83 -1.00
C TRP A 34 -1.46 3.89 -1.03
N GLY A 35 -1.24 4.99 -1.73
CA GLY A 35 -2.23 6.05 -1.92
C GLY A 35 -2.69 6.67 -0.61
N GLN A 36 -1.74 6.98 0.28
CA GLN A 36 -1.97 7.55 1.62
C GLN A 36 -2.87 6.69 2.52
N LYS A 37 -2.92 5.38 2.26
CA LYS A 37 -3.72 4.44 3.04
C LYS A 37 -2.89 3.25 3.49
N ILE A 38 -3.25 2.68 4.63
CA ILE A 38 -2.59 1.52 5.23
C ILE A 38 -3.57 0.37 5.46
N TRP A 39 -3.09 -0.84 5.25
CA TRP A 39 -3.79 -2.09 5.56
C TRP A 39 -2.85 -3.09 6.24
N ASN A 40 -3.35 -3.82 7.24
CA ASN A 40 -2.60 -4.90 7.88
C ASN A 40 -3.52 -6.02 8.41
N PRO A 41 -3.06 -7.28 8.42
CA PRO A 41 -3.88 -8.42 8.81
C PRO A 41 -4.25 -8.45 10.30
N SER A 42 -3.52 -7.74 11.16
CA SER A 42 -3.81 -7.71 12.60
C SER A 42 -4.94 -6.75 12.97
N GLN A 43 -5.36 -5.86 12.06
CA GLN A 43 -6.42 -4.88 12.31
C GLN A 43 -7.54 -4.89 11.25
N ASP A 44 -7.34 -5.49 10.08
CA ASP A 44 -8.27 -5.41 8.96
C ASP A 44 -8.71 -6.78 8.42
N SER A 45 -9.98 -6.83 7.99
CA SER A 45 -10.44 -7.83 7.01
C SER A 45 -9.97 -7.47 5.60
N VAL A 46 -9.95 -8.47 4.70
CA VAL A 46 -9.72 -8.24 3.27
C VAL A 46 -10.86 -7.38 2.72
N LYS A 47 -10.50 -6.25 2.10
CA LYS A 47 -11.45 -5.24 1.62
C LYS A 47 -10.83 -4.39 0.51
N PRO A 48 -11.64 -3.76 -0.37
CA PRO A 48 -11.10 -2.92 -1.43
C PRO A 48 -10.27 -1.75 -0.88
N TRP A 49 -9.29 -1.29 -1.66
CA TRP A 49 -8.39 -0.18 -1.28
C TRP A 49 -9.14 1.08 -0.81
N SER A 50 -10.29 1.39 -1.43
CA SER A 50 -11.11 2.54 -1.06
C SER A 50 -11.52 2.56 0.42
N GLN A 51 -11.63 1.38 1.06
CA GLN A 51 -12.01 1.21 2.46
C GLN A 51 -10.82 1.02 3.42
N TRP A 52 -9.59 1.15 2.93
CA TRP A 52 -8.40 1.11 3.79
C TRP A 52 -8.34 2.37 4.67
N ARG A 53 -7.69 2.22 5.84
CA ARG A 53 -7.52 3.33 6.78
C ARG A 53 -6.67 4.42 6.14
N GLY A 54 -7.16 5.65 6.20
CA GLY A 54 -6.38 6.82 5.80
C GLY A 54 -5.21 7.07 6.75
N MET A 55 -4.15 7.65 6.22
CA MET A 55 -3.02 8.18 6.97
C MET A 55 -3.03 9.71 6.90
N GLU A 56 -2.37 10.36 7.85
CA GLU A 56 -2.11 11.80 7.79
C GLU A 56 -1.33 12.18 6.51
N ASP A 57 -1.47 13.43 6.08
CA ASP A 57 -0.68 13.98 4.97
C ASP A 57 0.75 14.23 5.44
N ARG A 58 1.71 13.60 4.75
CA ARG A 58 3.14 13.69 5.03
C ARG A 58 3.89 14.61 4.07
N GLY A 59 3.15 15.40 3.28
CA GLY A 59 3.68 16.57 2.57
C GLY A 59 4.34 16.31 1.22
N SER A 60 4.33 15.08 0.69
CA SER A 60 4.80 14.80 -0.67
C SER A 60 4.17 13.54 -1.27
N ILE A 61 4.20 13.43 -2.60
CA ILE A 61 3.73 12.25 -3.36
C ILE A 61 4.42 10.98 -2.85
N THR A 62 5.74 11.04 -2.68
CA THR A 62 6.53 9.92 -2.18
C THR A 62 6.18 9.62 -0.71
N ALA A 63 6.12 10.62 0.16
CA ALA A 63 5.78 10.40 1.57
C ALA A 63 4.35 9.85 1.76
N ASN A 64 3.43 10.20 0.85
CA ASN A 64 2.07 9.69 0.80
C ASN A 64 1.91 8.42 -0.06
N HIS A 65 3.01 7.83 -0.56
CA HIS A 65 3.02 6.54 -1.24
C HIS A 65 2.12 6.51 -2.50
N TRP A 66 2.07 7.61 -3.24
CA TRP A 66 1.33 7.71 -4.50
C TRP A 66 2.15 7.26 -5.71
N ASP A 67 3.47 7.15 -5.57
CA ASP A 67 4.42 6.75 -6.62
C ASP A 67 5.08 5.37 -6.37
N HIS A 68 4.77 4.71 -5.24
CA HIS A 68 5.24 3.37 -4.91
C HIS A 68 4.33 2.66 -3.91
N VAL A 69 4.34 1.32 -3.93
CA VAL A 69 3.70 0.47 -2.93
C VAL A 69 4.75 0.08 -1.88
N HIS A 70 4.52 0.41 -0.62
CA HIS A 70 5.42 0.02 0.48
C HIS A 70 4.88 -1.21 1.19
N VAL A 71 5.70 -2.25 1.31
CA VAL A 71 5.31 -3.55 1.87
C VAL A 71 6.28 -3.95 2.97
N SER A 72 5.76 -4.40 4.11
CA SER A 72 6.55 -4.92 5.23
C SER A 72 6.08 -6.33 5.58
N PHE A 73 7.01 -7.22 5.91
CA PHE A 73 6.76 -8.62 6.25
C PHE A 73 7.12 -8.92 7.71
N ASN A 74 6.54 -9.98 8.26
CA ASN A 74 6.96 -10.57 9.53
C ASN A 74 8.23 -11.39 9.25
N GLY A 75 9.27 -11.18 10.05
CA GLY A 75 10.55 -11.89 9.91
C GLY A 75 10.48 -13.34 10.33
#